data_AF-A0A3A9ECL2-F1
#
_entry.id   AF-A0A3A9ECL2-F1
#
_cell.length_a   1.000
_cell.length_b   1.000
_cell.length_c   1.000
_cell.angle_alpha   90.00
_cell.angle_beta   90.00
_cell.angle_gamma   90.00
#
_symmetry.space_group_name_H-M   'P 1'
#
loop_
_entity.id
_entity.type
_entity.pdbx_description
1 polymer ?
#
loop_
_entity_poly.entity_id
_entity_poly.type
_entity_poly.pdbx_seq_one_letter_code
_entity_poly.pdbx_strand_id
1 'polypeptide(L)'
;MLKYYAAFKYEFADNVQYKIALLFHTIIFALIMYVMMNVWNYLYDSPSTYIVGYSYPQMIWYVILTELLWFSTRSFILNNQMGSDIRSGNISVYMNKPYNYIGFIFFRYLGEISVNLLNYLPIGA
;
A
#
# COMPACT_ATOMS: atom_id res chain seq x y z
N MET A 1 -22.15 4.34 10.42
CA MET A 1 -21.06 5.21 9.92
C MET A 1 -20.01 5.50 10.99
N LEU A 2 -20.34 6.21 12.10
CA LEU A 2 -19.36 6.56 13.16
C LEU A 2 -18.54 5.39 13.72
N LYS A 3 -19.16 4.21 13.88
CA LYS A 3 -18.49 2.99 14.38
C LYS A 3 -17.32 2.53 13.49
N TYR A 4 -17.47 2.67 12.17
CA TYR A 4 -16.45 2.28 11.19
C TYR A 4 -15.38 3.35 11.02
N TYR A 5 -15.75 4.62 11.17
CA TYR A 5 -14.79 5.73 11.17
C TYR A 5 -13.86 5.68 12.39
N ALA A 6 -14.36 5.25 13.55
CA ALA A 6 -13.51 5.01 14.71
C ALA A 6 -12.46 3.93 14.42
N ALA A 7 -12.86 2.81 13.81
CA ALA A 7 -11.94 1.75 13.40
C ALA A 7 -10.84 2.25 12.45
N PHE A 8 -11.23 3.06 11.45
CA PHE A 8 -10.28 3.72 10.56
C PHE A 8 -9.29 4.62 11.31
N LYS A 9 -9.78 5.46 12.23
CA LYS A 9 -8.94 6.38 13.01
C LYS A 9 -7.97 5.65 13.94
N TYR A 10 -8.41 4.55 14.55
CA TYR A 10 -7.54 3.72 15.40
C TYR A 10 -6.42 3.09 14.60
N GLU A 11 -6.72 2.47 13.46
CA GLU A 11 -5.70 1.89 12.57
C GLU A 11 -4.74 2.94 12.02
N PHE A 12 -5.26 4.12 11.68
CA PHE A 12 -4.43 5.22 11.22
C PHE A 12 -3.42 5.65 12.30
N ALA A 13 -3.87 5.78 13.56
CA ALA A 13 -3.01 6.14 14.67
C ALA A 13 -1.99 5.04 15.03
N ASP A 14 -2.39 3.77 14.97
CA ASP A 14 -1.53 2.62 15.27
C ASP A 14 -0.40 2.47 14.24
N ASN A 15 -0.72 2.54 12.95
CA ASN A 15 0.29 2.51 11.89
C ASN A 15 1.28 3.68 11.99
N VAL A 16 0.80 4.86 12.40
CA VAL A 16 1.65 6.04 12.65
C VAL A 16 2.48 5.88 13.93
N GLN A 17 2.08 5.04 14.89
CA GLN A 17 2.87 4.75 16.09
C GLN A 17 4.08 3.85 15.75
N TYR A 18 3.92 2.92 14.80
CA TYR A 18 4.99 2.06 14.28
C TYR A 18 5.90 2.75 13.24
N LYS A 19 6.35 3.97 13.54
CA LYS A 19 7.16 4.82 12.64
C LYS A 19 8.43 4.15 12.13
N ILE A 20 9.08 3.34 12.96
CA ILE A 20 10.33 2.65 12.59
C ILE A 20 10.07 1.63 11.48
N ALA A 21 9.03 0.80 11.63
CA ALA A 21 8.64 -0.14 10.60
C ALA A 21 8.29 0.62 9.31
N LEU A 22 7.50 1.69 9.43
CA LEU A 22 7.12 2.54 8.30
C LEU A 22 8.35 3.12 7.58
N LEU A 23 9.37 3.62 8.30
CA LEU A 23 10.63 4.10 7.73
C LEU A 23 11.40 3.02 6.97
N PHE A 24 11.49 1.79 7.49
CA PHE A 24 12.14 0.71 6.77
C PHE A 24 11.44 0.41 5.45
N HIS A 25 10.10 0.38 5.45
CA HIS A 25 9.33 0.21 4.21
C HIS A 25 9.56 1.37 3.23
N THR A 26 9.64 2.60 3.72
CA THR A 26 9.98 3.80 2.93
C THR A 26 11.36 3.67 2.26
N ILE A 27 12.38 3.21 2.99
CA ILE A 27 13.75 3.05 2.46
C ILE A 27 13.78 1.97 1.37
N ILE A 28 13.11 0.84 1.61
CA ILE A 28 13.01 -0.25 0.63
C ILE A 28 12.30 0.24 -0.64
N PHE A 29 11.21 0.99 -0.49
CA PHE A 29 10.49 1.58 -1.62
C PHE A 29 11.37 2.54 -2.42
N ALA A 30 12.07 3.46 -1.75
CA ALA A 30 12.98 4.40 -2.41
C ALA A 30 14.10 3.67 -3.18
N LEU A 31 14.63 2.58 -2.62
CA LEU A 31 15.63 1.75 -3.29
C LEU A 31 15.08 1.07 -4.54
N ILE A 32 13.86 0.53 -4.48
CA ILE A 32 13.21 -0.11 -5.63
C ILE A 32 12.93 0.91 -6.73
N MET A 33 12.41 2.09 -6.36
CA MET A 33 12.21 3.20 -7.30
C MET A 33 13.51 3.61 -7.98
N TYR A 34 14.60 3.71 -7.22
CA TYR A 34 15.93 4.01 -7.78
C TYR A 34 16.39 2.95 -8.79
N VAL A 35 16.24 1.66 -8.46
CA VAL A 35 16.61 0.57 -9.37
C VAL A 35 15.76 0.63 -10.64
N MET A 36 14.45 0.83 -10.51
CA MET A 36 13.54 0.92 -11.65
C MET A 36 13.89 2.10 -12.57
N MET A 37 14.19 3.27 -12.00
CA MET A 37 14.67 4.41 -12.78
C MET A 37 15.94 4.09 -13.56
N ASN A 38 16.91 3.39 -12.96
CA ASN A 38 18.15 3.02 -13.67
C ASN A 38 17.90 2.05 -14.83
N VAL A 39 16.99 1.08 -14.64
CA VAL A 39 16.61 0.13 -15.70
C VAL A 39 15.99 0.85 -16.90
N TRP A 40 15.05 1.75 -16.65
CA TRP A 40 14.39 2.49 -17.72
C TRP A 40 15.29 3.55 -18.38
N ASN A 41 16.17 4.20 -17.61
CA ASN A 41 17.22 5.06 -18.18
C ASN A 41 18.10 4.30 -19.18
N TYR A 42 18.58 3.11 -18.79
CA TYR A 42 19.42 2.29 -19.66
C TYR A 42 18.69 1.82 -20.92
N LEU A 43 17.41 1.44 -20.81
CA LEU A 43 16.60 1.00 -21.95
C LEU A 43 16.36 2.10 -22.98
N TYR A 44 16.21 3.35 -22.55
CA TYR A 44 15.95 4.50 -23.43
C TYR A 44 17.22 5.22 -23.92
N ASP A 45 18.42 4.81 -23.48
CA ASP A 45 19.70 5.35 -23.96
C ASP A 45 20.06 4.87 -25.38
N SER A 46 19.40 3.80 -25.85
CA SER A 46 19.54 3.31 -27.23
C SER A 46 18.68 4.10 -28.24
N PRO A 47 19.04 4.15 -29.54
CA PRO A 47 18.47 5.09 -30.52
C PRO A 47 16.98 4.90 -30.84
N SER A 48 16.35 3.85 -30.33
CA SER A 48 14.91 3.65 -30.39
C SER A 48 14.23 4.61 -29.43
N THR A 49 13.97 5.83 -29.91
CA THR A 49 13.32 6.93 -29.17
C THR A 49 11.93 6.57 -28.64
N TYR A 50 11.37 5.45 -29.08
CA TYR A 50 10.08 4.92 -28.67
C TYR A 50 10.18 3.40 -28.44
N ILE A 51 9.89 2.96 -27.22
CA ILE A 51 9.68 1.55 -26.89
C ILE A 51 8.17 1.31 -26.95
N VAL A 52 7.70 0.56 -27.95
CA VAL A 52 6.27 0.23 -28.12
C VAL A 52 5.38 1.50 -28.20
N GLY A 53 5.89 2.58 -28.78
CA GLY A 53 5.15 3.84 -28.95
C GLY A 53 5.04 4.72 -27.69
N TYR A 54 5.62 4.31 -26.56
CA TYR A 54 5.71 5.14 -25.36
C TYR A 54 6.98 5.99 -25.38
N SER A 55 6.85 7.24 -24.94
CA SER A 55 8.00 8.11 -24.67
C SER A 55 8.58 7.84 -23.28
N TYR A 56 9.85 8.18 -23.08
CA TYR A 56 10.54 8.04 -21.80
C TYR A 56 9.75 8.63 -20.60
N PRO A 57 9.19 9.85 -20.68
CA PRO A 57 8.37 10.40 -19.58
C PRO A 57 7.11 9.57 -19.30
N GLN A 58 6.43 9.05 -20.34
CA GLN A 58 5.22 8.25 -20.18
C GLN A 58 5.51 6.93 -19.46
N MET A 59 6.64 6.30 -19.78
CA MET A 59 7.05 5.06 -19.15
C MET A 59 7.40 5.26 -17.67
N ILE A 60 8.10 6.35 -17.34
CA ILE A 60 8.41 6.68 -15.94
C ILE A 60 7.14 6.92 -15.13
N TRP A 61 6.19 7.68 -15.67
CA TRP A 61 4.90 7.89 -15.02
C TRP A 61 4.15 6.59 -14.78
N TYR A 62 4.17 5.68 -15.75
CA TYR A 62 3.56 4.36 -15.61
C TYR A 62 4.19 3.58 -14.46
N VAL A 63 5.52 3.50 -14.42
CA VAL A 63 6.28 2.77 -13.39
C VAL A 63 6.01 3.33 -12.01
N ILE A 64 6.07 4.66 -11.86
CA ILE A 64 5.73 5.36 -10.60
C ILE A 64 4.32 4.97 -10.15
N LEU A 65 3.33 5.06 -11.04
CA LEU A 65 1.94 4.75 -10.69
C LEU A 65 1.76 3.28 -10.32
N THR A 66 2.36 2.35 -11.06
CA THR A 66 2.23 0.92 -10.78
C THR A 66 2.91 0.53 -9.47
N GLU A 67 4.10 1.07 -9.20
CA GLU A 67 4.82 0.78 -7.95
C GLU A 67 4.12 1.42 -6.75
N LEU A 68 3.64 2.66 -6.88
CA LEU A 68 2.87 3.34 -5.83
C LEU A 68 1.61 2.54 -5.48
N LEU A 69 0.86 2.06 -6.49
CA LEU A 69 -0.30 1.20 -6.28
C LEU A 69 0.11 -0.11 -5.60
N TRP A 70 1.13 -0.80 -6.10
CA TRP A 70 1.56 -2.08 -5.56
C TRP A 70 1.95 -1.98 -4.08
N PHE A 71 2.76 -0.97 -3.73
CA PHE A 71 3.20 -0.75 -2.35
C PHE A 71 2.10 -0.22 -1.43
N SER A 72 1.19 0.61 -1.94
CA SER A 72 0.06 1.13 -1.14
C SER A 72 -0.97 0.03 -0.82
N THR A 73 -1.16 -0.91 -1.75
CA THR A 73 -2.20 -1.96 -1.65
C THR A 73 -1.73 -3.17 -0.84
N ARG A 74 -0.41 -3.28 -0.59
CA ARG A 74 0.23 -4.36 0.19
C ARG A 74 -0.10 -4.21 1.68
N SER A 75 -1.33 -4.57 2.05
CA SER A 75 -1.78 -4.57 3.43
C SER A 75 -1.41 -5.85 4.16
N PHE A 76 -0.87 -5.69 5.34
CA PHE A 76 -0.62 -6.77 6.29
C PHE A 76 -1.91 -7.26 6.94
N ILE A 77 -2.91 -6.38 7.10
CA ILE A 77 -4.20 -6.66 7.75
C ILE A 77 -5.00 -7.73 7.00
N LEU A 78 -5.12 -7.62 5.67
CA LEU A 78 -5.92 -8.56 4.88
C LEU A 78 -5.36 -9.98 4.87
N ASN A 79 -4.04 -10.15 4.80
CA ASN A 79 -3.44 -11.49 4.68
C ASN A 79 -3.19 -12.15 6.04
N ASN A 80 -2.64 -11.42 7.02
CA ASN A 80 -2.24 -12.03 8.29
C ASN A 80 -3.34 -11.97 9.35
N GLN A 81 -4.10 -10.88 9.41
CA GLN A 81 -5.07 -10.68 10.49
C GLN A 81 -6.35 -11.46 10.25
N MET A 82 -6.91 -11.42 9.03
CA MET A 82 -8.03 -12.31 8.67
C MET A 82 -7.64 -13.79 8.81
N GLY A 83 -6.45 -14.18 8.33
CA GLY A 83 -5.97 -15.56 8.46
C GLY A 83 -5.83 -16.03 9.91
N SER A 84 -5.32 -15.16 10.79
CA SER A 84 -5.24 -15.37 12.23
C SER A 84 -6.62 -15.51 12.87
N ASP A 85 -7.56 -14.63 12.52
CA ASP A 85 -8.92 -14.62 13.09
C ASP A 85 -9.70 -15.88 12.69
N ILE A 86 -9.53 -16.37 11.45
CA ILE A 86 -10.08 -17.65 11.00
C ILE A 86 -9.47 -18.79 11.80
N ARG A 87 -8.14 -18.84 11.90
CA ARG A 87 -7.41 -19.95 12.53
C ARG A 87 -7.65 -20.03 14.04
N SER A 88 -7.84 -18.89 14.71
CA SER A 88 -8.10 -18.80 16.14
C SER A 88 -9.57 -18.99 16.53
N GLY A 89 -10.49 -19.07 15.56
CA GLY A 89 -11.92 -19.24 15.80
C GLY A 89 -12.63 -17.98 16.34
N ASN A 90 -11.90 -16.87 16.51
CA ASN A 90 -12.44 -15.59 16.99
C ASN A 90 -13.46 -14.96 16.03
N ILE A 91 -13.48 -15.40 14.76
CA ILE A 91 -14.52 -15.00 13.79
C ILE A 91 -15.92 -15.30 14.30
N SER A 92 -16.13 -16.43 14.99
CA SER A 92 -17.44 -16.78 15.54
C SER A 92 -17.94 -15.75 16.56
N VAL A 93 -17.03 -15.20 17.38
CA VAL A 93 -17.30 -14.15 18.37
C VAL A 93 -17.54 -12.81 17.69
N TYR A 94 -16.81 -12.49 16.62
CA TYR A 94 -16.97 -11.25 15.88
C TYR A 94 -18.24 -11.22 15.02
N MET A 95 -18.69 -12.36 14.50
CA MET A 95 -19.95 -12.48 13.76
C MET A 95 -21.18 -12.39 14.66
N ASN A 96 -21.05 -12.75 15.95
CA ASN A 96 -22.15 -12.64 16.91
C ASN A 96 -22.39 -11.21 17.41
N LYS A 97 -21.45 -10.30 17.17
CA LYS A 97 -21.59 -8.89 17.57
C LYS A 97 -22.45 -8.12 16.54
N PRO A 98 -23.15 -7.05 16.96
CA PRO A 98 -24.02 -6.25 16.09
C PRO A 98 -23.21 -5.28 15.19
N TYR A 99 -22.20 -5.80 14.50
CA TYR A 99 -21.45 -5.11 13.44
C TYR A 99 -21.08 -6.10 12.33
N ASN A 100 -21.06 -5.63 11.09
CA ASN A 100 -20.63 -6.44 9.97
C ASN A 100 -19.11 -6.51 9.95
N TYR A 101 -18.55 -7.70 10.21
CA TYR A 101 -17.10 -7.96 10.24
C TYR A 101 -16.41 -7.58 8.93
N ILE A 102 -17.06 -7.83 7.78
CA ILE A 102 -16.53 -7.48 6.45
C ILE A 102 -16.39 -5.96 6.32
N GLY A 103 -17.42 -5.21 6.73
CA GLY A 103 -17.39 -3.75 6.73
C GLY A 103 -16.30 -3.22 7.65
N PHE A 104 -16.17 -3.78 8.86
CA PHE A 104 -15.12 -3.39 9.81
C PHE A 104 -13.71 -3.58 9.23
N ILE A 105 -13.43 -4.73 8.61
CA ILE A 105 -12.12 -4.98 7.99
C ILE A 105 -11.88 -4.08 6.79
N PHE A 106 -12.89 -3.83 5.97
CA PHE A 106 -12.77 -2.93 4.84
C PHE A 106 -12.33 -1.52 5.27
N PHE A 107 -12.93 -0.96 6.32
CA PHE A 107 -12.53 0.35 6.84
C PHE A 107 -11.15 0.35 7.51
N ARG A 108 -10.74 -0.76 8.14
CA ARG A 108 -9.37 -0.92 8.66
C ARG A 108 -8.34 -0.95 7.53
N TYR A 109 -8.63 -1.72 6.48
CA TYR A 109 -7.80 -1.80 5.28
C TYR A 109 -7.66 -0.44 4.59
N LEU A 110 -8.76 0.32 4.46
CA LEU A 110 -8.70 1.69 3.94
C LEU A 110 -7.82 2.61 4.80
N GLY A 111 -7.80 2.43 6.12
CA GLY A 111 -6.92 3.17 7.03
C GLY A 111 -5.45 2.91 6.75
N GLU A 112 -5.07 1.64 6.62
CA GLU A 112 -3.70 1.24 6.32
C GLU A 112 -3.25 1.73 4.92
N ILE A 113 -4.08 1.55 3.89
CA ILE A 113 -3.77 2.06 2.54
C ILE A 113 -3.55 3.57 2.57
N SER A 114 -4.38 4.30 3.30
CA SER A 114 -4.29 5.76 3.37
C SER A 114 -2.98 6.23 4.01
N VAL A 115 -2.51 5.54 5.07
CA VAL A 115 -1.20 5.82 5.69
C VAL A 115 -0.05 5.49 4.74
N ASN A 116 -0.10 4.32 4.11
CA ASN A 116 0.93 3.88 3.18
C ASN A 116 1.03 4.81 1.96
N LEU A 117 -0.11 5.19 1.38
CA LEU A 117 -0.18 6.09 0.25
C LEU A 117 0.39 7.47 0.61
N LEU A 118 0.05 8.02 1.78
CA LEU A 118 0.62 9.27 2.27
C LEU A 118 2.15 9.21 2.42
N ASN A 119 2.68 8.06 2.83
CA ASN A 119 4.12 7.86 3.02
C ASN A 119 4.88 7.72 1.68
N TYR A 120 4.32 7.02 0.69
CA TYR A 120 5.00 6.75 -0.58
C TYR A 120 4.83 7.87 -1.63
N LEU A 121 3.76 8.65 -1.54
CA LEU A 121 3.48 9.76 -2.46
C LEU A 121 4.63 10.77 -2.63
N PRO A 122 5.33 11.24 -1.57
CA PRO A 122 6.45 12.17 -1.73
C PRO A 122 7.71 11.57 -2.37
N ILE A 123 7.78 10.25 -2.56
CA ILE A 123 8.95 9.57 -3.14
C ILE A 123 8.72 9.26 -4.62
N GLY A 124 7.46 9.06 -5.01
CA GLY A 124 7.09 8.83 -6.40
C GLY A 124 6.88 10.12 -7.21
N ALA A 125 6.69 11.27 -6.56
CA ALA A 125 6.52 12.59 -7.20
C ALA A 125 7.87 13.27 -7.46
#